data_AF-A0A925F7E5-F1
#
_entry.id   AF-A0A925F7E5-F1
#
_cell.length_a   1.000
_cell.length_b   1.000
_cell.length_c   1.000
_cell.angle_alpha   90.00
_cell.angle_beta   90.00
_cell.angle_gamma   90.00
#
_symmetry.space_group_name_H-M   'P 1'
#
loop_
_entity.id
_entity.type
_entity.pdbx_description
1 polymer ?
#
loop_
_entity_poly.entity_id
_entity_poly.type
_entity_poly.pdbx_seq_one_letter_code
_entity_poly.pdbx_strand_id
1 'polypeptide(L)' 'MGSTVKPKPIRLFDGRTFRGWEGDTLRTWRIQDGSLVGGSLGTTVPHNDFLCTTRPYGNFVLRLKFKLTGTGFVNAGI' A
#
# COMPACT_ATOMS: atom_id res chain seq x y z
N MET A 1 5.88 2.04 -38.62
CA MET A 1 5.30 2.91 -37.57
C MET A 1 4.51 2.03 -36.61
N GLY A 2 5.12 1.59 -35.52
CA GLY A 2 4.44 0.76 -34.52
C GLY A 2 3.70 1.67 -33.53
N SER A 3 2.37 1.64 -33.54
CA SER A 3 1.58 2.32 -32.50
C SER A 3 1.90 1.70 -31.14
N THR A 4 2.54 2.46 -30.25
CA THR A 4 2.72 2.05 -28.87
C THR A 4 1.36 2.06 -28.16
N VAL A 5 0.75 0.89 -27.97
CA VAL A 5 -0.42 0.75 -27.11
C VAL A 5 0.02 1.05 -25.69
N LYS A 6 -0.45 2.17 -25.12
CA LYS A 6 -0.23 2.45 -23.70
C LYS A 6 -1.04 1.43 -22.88
N PRO A 7 -0.42 0.69 -21.95
CA PRO A 7 -1.14 -0.25 -21.12
C PRO A 7 -2.19 0.47 -20.26
N LYS A 8 -3.39 -0.10 -20.19
CA LYS A 8 -4.47 0.43 -19.35
C LYS A 8 -4.10 0.27 -17.87
N PRO A 9 -4.13 1.34 -17.05
CA PRO A 9 -3.83 1.23 -15.62
C PRO A 9 -4.89 0.36 -14.91
N ILE A 10 -4.43 -0.43 -13.95
CA ILE A 10 -5.29 -1.21 -13.05
C ILE A 10 -5.25 -0.53 -11.68
N ARG A 11 -6.40 -0.38 -11.03
CA ARG A 11 -6.45 0.10 -9.64
C ARG A 11 -6.12 -1.05 -8.70
N LEU A 12 -5.10 -0.88 -7.86
CA LEU A 12 -4.73 -1.86 -6.83
C LEU A 12 -5.60 -1.74 -5.57
N PHE A 13 -6.17 -0.56 -5.32
CA PHE A 13 -6.99 -0.31 -4.14
C PHE A 13 -8.30 0.40 -4.52
N ASP A 14 -9.39 -0.04 -3.91
CA ASP A 14 -10.75 0.47 -4.13
C ASP A 14 -11.13 1.60 -3.16
N GLY A 15 -10.27 1.90 -2.17
CA GLY A 15 -10.51 2.90 -1.13
C GLY A 15 -11.30 2.37 0.08
N ARG A 16 -11.71 1.09 0.08
CA ARG A 16 -12.75 0.59 1.01
C ARG A 16 -12.49 -0.81 1.55
N THR A 17 -11.80 -1.66 0.81
CA THR A 17 -11.59 -3.06 1.18
C THR A 17 -10.13 -3.50 0.98
N PHE A 18 -9.72 -4.52 1.72
CA PHE A 18 -8.44 -5.21 1.50
C PHE A 18 -8.50 -6.22 0.35
N ARG A 19 -9.49 -6.13 -0.56
CA ARG A 19 -9.60 -7.07 -1.68
C ARG A 19 -8.35 -6.98 -2.55
N GLY A 20 -7.69 -8.13 -2.73
CA GLY A 20 -6.45 -8.21 -3.50
C GLY A 20 -5.19 -7.89 -2.67
N TRP A 21 -5.32 -7.77 -1.35
CA TRP A 21 -4.23 -7.54 -0.41
C TRP A 21 -4.16 -8.65 0.65
N GLU A 22 -2.95 -8.96 1.10
CA GLU A 22 -2.65 -9.90 2.18
C GLU A 22 -1.63 -9.29 3.16
N GLY A 23 -1.79 -9.57 4.46
CA GLY A 23 -1.02 -8.99 5.56
C GLY A 23 -1.84 -8.96 6.86
N ASP A 24 -1.29 -8.40 7.95
CA ASP A 24 -2.05 -8.25 9.20
C ASP A 24 -3.05 -7.08 9.11
N THR A 25 -4.25 -7.40 8.61
CA THR A 25 -5.38 -6.47 8.48
C THR A 25 -6.24 -6.37 9.74
N LEU A 26 -5.83 -7.03 10.83
CA LEU A 26 -6.53 -6.99 12.12
C LEU A 26 -5.85 -6.05 13.11
N ARG A 27 -4.52 -5.90 13.04
CA ARG A 27 -3.75 -5.10 14.02
C ARG A 27 -2.90 -4.02 13.38
N THR A 28 -2.17 -4.33 12.30
CA THR A 28 -1.19 -3.41 11.72
C THR A 28 -1.82 -2.49 10.67
N TRP A 29 -2.57 -3.08 9.73
CA TRP A 29 -3.12 -2.38 8.59
C TRP A 29 -4.60 -2.13 8.77
N ARG A 30 -5.02 -0.88 8.54
CA ARG A 30 -6.42 -0.45 8.55
C ARG A 30 -6.73 0.38 7.31
N ILE A 31 -8.01 0.50 7.01
CA ILE A 31 -8.50 1.44 6.00
C ILE A 31 -9.08 2.64 6.71
N GLN A 32 -8.56 3.82 6.40
CA GLN A 32 -9.02 5.07 6.99
C GLN A 32 -8.98 6.17 5.93
N ASP A 33 -10.05 6.96 5.84
CA ASP A 33 -10.16 8.10 4.91
C ASP A 33 -9.79 7.75 3.46
N GLY A 34 -10.23 6.56 3.01
CA GLY A 34 -9.96 6.08 1.66
C GLY A 34 -8.50 5.67 1.39
N SER A 35 -7.70 5.45 2.44
CA SER A 35 -6.28 5.11 2.37
C SER A 35 -5.96 3.82 3.14
N LEU A 36 -4.97 3.08 2.66
CA LEU A 36 -4.32 2.00 3.43
C LEU A 36 -3.36 2.68 4.44
N VAL A 37 -3.57 2.42 5.73
CA VAL A 37 -2.78 3.01 6.81
C VAL A 37 -2.15 1.90 7.64
N GLY A 38 -0.82 1.87 7.66
CA GLY A 38 -0.03 0.91 8.45
C GLY A 38 0.55 1.54 9.72
N GLY A 39 0.77 0.71 10.74
CA GLY A 39 1.43 1.10 11.98
C GLY A 39 0.54 1.90 12.95
N SER A 40 1.18 2.54 13.93
CA SER A 40 0.51 3.19 15.06
C SER A 40 1.19 4.52 15.42
N LEU A 41 0.39 5.50 15.87
CA LEU A 41 0.89 6.74 16.45
C LEU A 41 1.05 6.67 17.98
N GLY A 42 0.45 5.66 18.63
CA GLY A 42 0.44 5.52 20.09
C GLY A 42 1.32 4.39 20.60
N THR A 43 1.82 3.52 19.72
CA THR A 43 2.64 2.36 20.10
C THR A 43 3.78 2.19 19.11
N THR A 44 4.95 1.82 19.64
CA THR A 44 6.12 1.46 18.82
C THR A 44 5.81 0.20 18.03
N VAL A 45 6.03 0.25 16.71
CA VAL A 45 5.91 -0.92 15.84
C VAL A 45 7.09 -1.86 16.14
N PRO A 46 6.84 -3.12 16.57
CA PRO A 46 7.90 -3.99 17.09
C PRO A 46 8.80 -4.59 16.00
N HIS A 47 8.32 -4.72 14.78
CA HIS A 47 9.04 -5.22 13.62
C HIS A 47 8.36 -4.75 12.33
N ASN A 48 9.06 -4.87 11.20
CA ASN A 48 8.47 -4.57 9.90
C ASN A 48 7.33 -5.53 9.60
N ASP A 49 6.20 -4.98 9.19
CA ASP A 49 5.02 -5.72 8.73
C ASP A 49 4.61 -5.18 7.36
N PHE A 50 4.20 -6.08 6.47
CA PHE A 50 3.99 -5.80 5.06
C PHE A 50 2.54 -6.09 4.67
N LEU A 51 2.00 -5.20 3.83
CA LEU A 51 0.77 -5.44 3.11
C LEU A 51 1.10 -5.63 1.63
N CYS A 52 0.86 -6.83 1.13
CA CYS A 52 1.27 -7.26 -0.20
C CYS A 52 0.05 -7.47 -1.09
N THR A 53 0.19 -7.26 -2.40
CA THR A 53 -0.85 -7.66 -3.35
C THR A 53 -0.88 -9.18 -3.48
N THR A 54 -2.06 -9.81 -3.43
CA THR A 54 -2.19 -11.27 -3.59
C THR A 54 -1.80 -11.76 -4.99
N ARG A 55 -1.79 -10.85 -5.97
CA ARG A 55 -1.34 -11.12 -7.34
C ARG A 55 0.12 -10.69 -7.50
N PRO A 56 1.00 -11.53 -8.08
CA PRO A 56 2.34 -11.12 -8.47
C PRO A 56 2.34 -10.27 -9.75
N TYR A 57 3.29 -9.35 -9.84
CA TYR A 57 3.54 -8.52 -11.02
C TYR A 57 5.02 -8.59 -11.42
N GLY A 58 5.29 -8.60 -12.72
CA GLY A 58 6.65 -8.55 -13.28
C GLY A 58 7.08 -7.12 -13.57
N ASN A 59 7.01 -6.72 -14.84
CA ASN A 59 7.30 -5.35 -15.26
C ASN A 59 6.07 -4.46 -15.11
N PHE A 60 6.19 -3.38 -14.33
CA PHE A 60 5.09 -2.44 -14.12
C PHE A 60 5.58 -1.01 -13.89
N VAL A 61 4.64 -0.07 -14.05
CA VAL A 61 4.80 1.32 -13.60
C VAL A 61 3.80 1.54 -12.48
N LEU A 62 4.29 1.71 -11.26
CA LEU A 62 3.46 1.95 -10.09
C LEU A 62 3.23 3.45 -9.91
N ARG A 63 1.96 3.84 -9.73
CA ARG A 63 1.57 5.20 -9.41
C ARG A 63 0.77 5.19 -8.11
N LEU A 64 1.27 5.90 -7.11
CA LEU A 64 0.62 6.03 -5.81
C LEU A 64 0.94 7.39 -5.18
N LYS A 65 0.20 7.71 -4.13
CA LYS A 65 0.52 8.79 -3.20
C LYS A 65 0.70 8.15 -1.82
N PHE A 66 1.67 8.61 -1.06
CA PHE A 66 1.89 8.19 0.32
C PHE A 66 2.09 9.41 1.21
N LYS A 67 1.84 9.24 2.50
CA LYS A 67 2.07 10.26 3.52
C LYS A 67 2.67 9.58 4.75
N LEU A 68 3.73 10.15 5.28
CA LEU A 68 4.32 9.74 6.56
C LEU A 68 3.83 10.69 7.66
N THR A 69 3.52 10.12 8.82
CA THR A 69 3.07 10.85 10.01
C THR A 69 3.73 10.25 11.24
N GLY A 70 4.21 11.09 12.14
CA GLY A 70 4.85 10.67 13.39
C GLY A 70 5.84 11.72 13.85
N THR A 71 6.50 11.46 14.99
CA THR A 71 7.60 12.28 15.51
C THR A 71 8.83 11.41 15.67
N GLY A 72 10.03 11.98 15.55
CA GLY A 72 11.28 11.23 15.59
C GLY A 72 11.55 10.45 14.31
N PHE A 73 12.05 9.22 14.44
CA PHE A 73 12.37 8.36 13.30
C PHE A 73 11.10 7.67 12.77
N VAL A 74 10.68 8.06 11.56
CA VAL A 74 9.53 7.49 10.87
C VAL A 74 10.01 6.93 9.53
N ASN A 75 9.64 5.68 9.22
CA ASN A 75 10.08 4.98 8.02
C ASN A 75 8.92 4.20 7.40
N ALA A 76 8.82 4.19 6.07
CA ALA A 76 8.00 3.28 5.28
C ALA A 76 8.69 3.01 3.94
N GLY A 77 8.28 1.93 3.27
CA GLY A 77 8.80 1.54 1.97
C GLY A 77 7.71 0.99 1.06
N ILE A 78 7.99 1.02 -0.24
CA ILE A 78 7.26 0.37 -1.32
C ILE A 78 8.27 -0.41 -2.15
#